data_AF-A0A839JRV0-F1
#
_entry.id   AF-A0A839JRV0-F1
#
_cell.length_a   1.000
_cell.length_b   1.000
_cell.length_c   1.000
_cell.angle_alpha   90.00
_cell.angle_beta   90.00
_cell.angle_gamma   90.00
#
_symmetry.space_group_name_H-M   'P 1'
#
loop_
_entity.id
_entity.type
_entity.pdbx_description
1 polymer ?
#
loop_
_entity_poly.entity_id
_entity_poly.type
_entity_poly.pdbx_seq_one_letter_code
_entity_poly.pdbx_strand_id
1 'polypeptide(L)'
;MTKKEYIITFLDKVKDIWEPARGFAVLMRYDIFNDQQIDTFFELFKSVVHSTNDQQRKRKLQLAIDNIEAIKRKEKKSESIHFERDLDAILTEA
;
A
#
# COMPACT_ATOMS: atom_id res chain seq x y z
N MET A 1 11.12 0.77 8.00
CA MET A 1 9.66 0.67 8.02
C MET A 1 9.26 -0.79 8.04
N THR A 2 8.24 -1.14 8.83
CA THR A 2 7.56 -2.43 8.80
C THR A 2 6.51 -2.47 7.67
N LYS A 3 6.14 -3.66 7.18
CA LYS A 3 5.05 -3.87 6.20
C LYS A 3 3.77 -3.18 6.61
N LYS A 4 3.48 -3.13 7.90
CA LYS A 4 2.34 -2.43 8.46
C LYS A 4 2.41 -0.92 8.21
N GLU A 5 3.55 -0.29 8.50
CA GLU A 5 3.78 1.15 8.27
C GLU A 5 3.67 1.50 6.78
N TYR A 6 4.12 0.60 5.91
CA TYR A 6 3.99 0.78 4.48
C TYR A 6 2.53 0.74 4.04
N ILE A 7 1.80 -0.30 4.42
CA ILE A 7 0.38 -0.44 4.03
C ILE A 7 -0.42 0.76 4.58
N ILE A 8 -0.10 1.27 5.77
CA ILE A 8 -0.71 2.51 6.30
C ILE A 8 -0.39 3.71 5.40
N THR A 9 0.89 3.92 5.06
CA THR A 9 1.33 5.02 4.17
C THR A 9 0.65 4.96 2.81
N PHE A 10 0.50 3.74 2.29
CA PHE A 10 -0.20 3.49 1.05
C PHE A 10 -1.69 3.84 1.16
N LEU A 11 -2.39 3.35 2.20
CA LEU A 11 -3.80 3.66 2.44
C LEU A 11 -4.02 5.18 2.59
N ASP A 12 -3.11 5.88 3.27
CA ASP A 12 -3.16 7.35 3.37
C ASP A 12 -3.07 8.06 2.02
N LYS A 13 -2.30 7.51 1.08
CA LYS A 13 -2.09 8.08 -0.26
C LYS A 13 -3.26 7.80 -1.21
N VAL A 14 -4.03 6.73 -0.97
CA VAL A 14 -5.17 6.35 -1.83
C VAL A 14 -6.54 6.69 -1.22
N LYS A 15 -6.57 7.22 0.00
CA LYS A 15 -7.80 7.51 0.76
C LYS A 15 -8.75 8.51 0.11
N ASP A 16 -8.24 9.33 -0.80
CA ASP A 16 -9.04 10.31 -1.55
C ASP A 16 -9.59 9.74 -2.87
N ILE A 17 -9.18 8.51 -3.22
CA ILE A 17 -9.59 7.79 -4.43
C ILE A 17 -10.41 6.55 -4.07
N TRP A 18 -10.08 5.91 -2.93
CA TRP A 18 -10.77 4.73 -2.42
C TRP A 18 -11.25 5.01 -1.00
N GLU A 19 -12.52 5.40 -0.88
CA GLU A 19 -13.17 5.80 0.37
C GLU A 19 -12.95 4.81 1.54
N PRO A 20 -13.01 3.48 1.34
CA PRO A 20 -12.72 2.53 2.41
C PRO A 20 -11.30 2.62 2.99
N ALA A 21 -10.31 3.13 2.25
CA ALA A 21 -8.93 3.20 2.71
C ALA A 21 -8.76 4.07 3.97
N ARG A 22 -9.62 5.08 4.19
CA ARG A 22 -9.62 5.86 5.44
C ARG A 22 -9.91 4.96 6.65
N GLY A 23 -10.98 4.17 6.57
CA GLY A 23 -11.36 3.24 7.63
C GLY A 23 -10.28 2.20 7.88
N PHE A 24 -9.71 1.65 6.82
CA PHE A 24 -8.65 0.64 6.93
C PHE A 24 -7.35 1.19 7.51
N ALA A 25 -6.93 2.41 7.15
CA ALA A 25 -5.75 3.03 7.72
C ALA A 25 -5.91 3.22 9.24
N VAL A 26 -7.11 3.59 9.69
CA VAL A 26 -7.44 3.72 11.10
C VAL A 26 -7.35 2.36 11.81
N LEU A 27 -8.01 1.32 11.27
CA LEU A 27 -7.99 -0.03 11.86
C LEU A 27 -6.57 -0.62 11.94
N MET A 28 -5.74 -0.37 10.92
CA MET A 28 -4.33 -0.76 10.90
C MET A 28 -3.52 -0.06 12.00
N ARG A 29 -3.70 1.26 12.20
CA ARG A 29 -2.97 2.00 13.24
C ARG A 29 -3.31 1.54 14.66
N TYR A 30 -4.55 1.10 14.89
CA TYR A 30 -4.99 0.59 16.19
C TYR A 30 -4.61 -0.87 16.47
N ASP A 31 -3.79 -1.52 15.63
CA ASP A 31 -3.36 -2.92 15.81
C ASP A 31 -4.53 -3.92 15.94
N ILE A 32 -5.68 -3.58 15.34
CA ILE A 32 -6.88 -4.42 15.42
C ILE A 32 -6.71 -5.68 14.56
N PHE A 33 -5.91 -5.61 13.49
CA PHE A 33 -5.66 -6.72 12.59
C PHE A 33 -4.35 -7.44 12.91
N ASN A 34 -4.41 -8.78 12.90
CA ASN A 34 -3.20 -9.60 12.89
C ASN A 34 -2.59 -9.68 11.47
N ASP A 35 -1.35 -10.18 11.37
CA ASP A 35 -0.62 -10.24 10.10
C ASP A 35 -1.36 -10.97 8.97
N GLN A 36 -2.11 -12.02 9.30
CA GLN A 36 -2.88 -12.79 8.32
C GLN A 36 -4.07 -11.98 7.79
N GLN A 37 -4.77 -11.25 8.67
CA GLN A 37 -5.86 -10.35 8.29
C GLN A 37 -5.34 -9.18 7.44
N ILE A 38 -4.15 -8.65 7.76
CA ILE A 38 -3.48 -7.62 6.96
C ILE A 38 -3.16 -8.15 5.55
N ASP A 39 -2.72 -9.41 5.43
CA ASP A 39 -2.46 -10.03 4.13
C ASP A 39 -3.72 -10.26 3.32
N THR A 40 -4.77 -10.82 3.92
CA THR A 40 -6.07 -11.01 3.24
C THR A 40 -6.65 -9.68 2.76
N PHE A 41 -6.54 -8.64 3.59
CA PHE A 41 -6.95 -7.30 3.23
C PHE A 41 -6.16 -6.76 2.03
N PHE A 42 -4.84 -6.96 2.04
CA PHE A 42 -4.00 -6.51 0.94
C PHE A 42 -4.35 -7.20 -0.38
N GLU A 43 -4.72 -8.47 -0.37
CA GLU A 43 -5.21 -9.18 -1.56
C GLU A 43 -6.56 -8.62 -2.07
N LEU A 44 -7.51 -8.34 -1.16
CA LEU A 44 -8.78 -7.69 -1.51
C LEU A 44 -8.52 -6.34 -2.18
N PHE A 45 -7.60 -5.57 -1.62
CA PHE A 45 -7.20 -4.29 -2.18
C PHE A 45 -6.64 -4.44 -3.60
N LYS A 46 -5.72 -5.40 -3.83
CA LYS A 46 -5.21 -5.68 -5.19
C LYS A 46 -6.35 -5.95 -6.16
N SER A 47 -7.35 -6.73 -5.77
CA SER A 47 -8.53 -7.02 -6.61
C SER A 47 -9.29 -5.74 -7.01
N VAL A 48 -9.49 -4.80 -6.08
CA VAL A 48 -10.18 -3.52 -6.33
C VAL A 48 -9.38 -2.60 -7.27
N VAL A 49 -8.05 -2.60 -7.16
CA VAL A 49 -7.21 -1.86 -8.11
C VAL A 49 -7.34 -2.43 -9.52
N HIS A 50 -7.33 -3.74 -9.65
CA HIS A 50 -7.42 -4.40 -10.95
C HIS A 50 -8.77 -4.13 -11.64
N SER A 51 -9.84 -3.95 -10.86
CA SER A 51 -11.19 -3.61 -11.35
C SER A 51 -11.42 -2.10 -11.60
N THR A 52 -10.44 -1.24 -11.30
CA THR A 52 -10.53 0.20 -11.58
C THR A 52 -10.43 0.46 -13.09
N ASN A 53 -11.44 1.13 -13.67
CA ASN A 53 -11.50 1.45 -15.11
C ASN A 53 -10.67 2.68 -15.51
N ASP A 54 -10.30 3.53 -14.56
CA ASP A 54 -9.40 4.67 -14.80
C ASP A 54 -7.96 4.16 -14.94
N GLN A 55 -7.46 4.13 -16.19
CA GLN A 55 -6.14 3.60 -16.53
C GLN A 55 -4.98 4.36 -15.84
N GLN A 56 -5.12 5.66 -15.65
CA GLN A 56 -4.08 6.48 -15.02
C GLN A 56 -4.02 6.20 -13.52
N ARG A 57 -5.19 6.12 -12.85
CA ARG A 57 -5.28 5.71 -11.44
C ARG A 57 -4.83 4.27 -11.25
N LYS A 58 -5.24 3.36 -12.12
CA LYS A 58 -4.84 1.95 -12.10
C LYS A 58 -3.31 1.80 -12.14
N ARG A 59 -2.63 2.55 -13.01
CA ARG A 59 -1.17 2.52 -13.12
C ARG A 59 -0.48 3.01 -11.83
N LYS A 60 -0.94 4.11 -11.23
CA LYS A 60 -0.41 4.62 -9.96
C LYS A 60 -0.59 3.64 -8.81
N LEU A 61 -1.77 3.03 -8.73
CA LEU A 61 -2.11 2.03 -7.71
C LEU A 61 -1.29 0.73 -7.90
N GLN A 62 -1.05 0.31 -9.14
CA GLN A 62 -0.24 -0.87 -9.44
C GLN A 62 1.22 -0.69 -9.03
N LEU A 63 1.83 0.47 -9.30
CA LEU A 63 3.20 0.77 -8.84
C LEU A 63 3.34 0.67 -7.32
N ALA A 64 2.32 1.13 -6.59
CA ALA A 64 2.32 1.04 -5.14
C ALA A 64 2.14 -0.39 -4.63
N ILE A 65 1.33 -1.21 -5.31
CA ILE A 65 1.22 -2.65 -5.04
C ILE A 65 2.58 -3.34 -5.21
N ASP A 66 3.25 -3.10 -6.34
CA ASP A 66 4.51 -3.75 -6.68
C ASP A 66 5.60 -3.45 -5.64
N ASN A 67 5.62 -2.21 -5.12
CA ASN A 67 6.54 -1.82 -4.06
C ASN A 67 6.22 -2.49 -2.71
N ILE A 68 4.95 -2.70 -2.36
CA ILE A 68 4.55 -3.46 -1.16
C ILE A 68 5.00 -4.91 -1.28
N GLU A 69 4.83 -5.52 -2.44
CA GLU A 69 5.28 -6.89 -2.68
C GLU A 69 6.80 -7.01 -2.61
N ALA A 70 7.53 -6.03 -3.14
CA ALA A 70 8.99 -5.97 -3.00
C ALA A 70 9.41 -5.90 -1.52
N ILE A 71 8.66 -5.19 -0.67
CA ILE A 71 8.94 -5.11 0.77
C ILE A 71 8.56 -6.37 1.51
N LYS A 72 7.41 -6.99 1.21
CA LYS A 72 7.09 -8.32 1.75
C LYS A 72 8.21 -9.34 1.44
N ARG A 73 8.84 -9.23 0.26
CA ARG A 73 9.99 -10.06 -0.13
C ARG A 73 11.28 -9.67 0.60
N LYS A 74 11.51 -8.38 0.86
CA LYS A 74 12.66 -7.85 1.62
C LYS A 74 12.52 -7.99 3.13
N GLU A 75 11.35 -8.00 3.73
CA GLU A 75 11.21 -8.32 5.16
C GLU A 75 11.46 -9.80 5.43
N LYS A 76 11.24 -10.66 4.43
CA LYS A 76 11.77 -12.03 4.43
C LYS A 76 13.30 -12.10 4.24
N LYS A 77 13.96 -11.01 3.83
CA LYS A 77 15.39 -10.89 3.50
C LYS A 77 15.91 -9.50 3.92
N SER A 78 15.98 -9.25 5.22
CA SER A 78 16.29 -7.96 5.87
C SER A 78 17.15 -6.98 5.07
N GLU A 79 16.66 -5.74 4.84
CA GLU A 79 17.40 -4.45 4.80
C GLU A 79 16.54 -3.30 4.20
N SER A 80 16.32 -2.20 4.95
CA SER A 80 15.45 -1.07 4.56
C SER A 80 16.12 0.30 4.76
N ILE A 81 16.71 0.90 3.71
CA ILE A 81 17.25 2.29 3.78
C ILE A 81 16.88 3.17 2.56
N HIS A 82 16.56 2.62 1.37
CA HIS A 82 16.41 3.43 0.15
C HIS A 82 15.00 3.93 -0.21
N PHE A 83 13.99 3.65 0.61
CA PHE A 83 12.62 3.56 0.11
C PHE A 83 11.77 4.87 0.14
N GLU A 84 11.95 5.76 1.14
CA GLU A 84 11.12 6.97 1.25
C GLU A 84 11.28 7.93 0.05
N ARG A 85 12.50 8.00 -0.51
CA ARG A 85 12.79 8.82 -1.70
C ARG A 85 12.07 8.34 -2.97
N ASP A 86 11.91 7.03 -3.14
CA ASP A 86 11.30 6.46 -4.35
C ASP A 86 9.78 6.70 -4.39
N LEU A 87 9.13 6.70 -3.21
CA LEU A 87 7.69 6.95 -3.11
C LEU A 87 7.33 8.40 -3.42
N ASP A 88 8.15 9.34 -2.98
CA ASP A 88 7.92 10.76 -3.23
C ASP A 88 8.21 11.11 -4.70
N ALA A 89 9.23 10.52 -5.33
CA ALA A 89 9.48 10.70 -6.76
C ALA A 89 8.29 10.23 -7.64
N ILE A 90 7.69 9.08 -7.34
CA ILE A 90 6.58 8.51 -8.12
C ILE A 90 5.29 9.35 -8.01
N LEU A 91 5.12 10.10 -6.91
CA LEU A 91 3.89 10.85 -6.64
C LEU A 91 3.99 12.34 -6.94
N THR A 92 5.21 12.87 -7.06
CA THR A 92 5.46 14.30 -7.28
C THR A 92 5.69 14.64 -8.76
N GLU A 93 5.98 13.66 -9.62
CA GLU A 93 5.98 13.89 -11.08
C GLU A 93 4.55 13.96 -11.62
N ALA A 94 4.07 15.20 -11.75
CA ALA A 94 2.88 15.63 -12.48
C ALA A 94 3.31 16.56 -13.61
#